data_AF-A0A8B9W8Z1-F1
#
_entry.id   AF-A0A8B9W8Z1-F1
#
_cell.length_a   1.000
_cell.length_b   1.000
_cell.length_c   1.000
_cell.angle_alpha   90.00
_cell.angle_beta   90.00
_cell.angle_gamma   90.00
#
_symmetry.space_group_name_H-M   'P 1'
#
loop_
_entity.id
_entity.type
_entity.pdbx_description
1 polymer ?
#
loop_
_entity_poly.entity_id
_entity_poly.type
_entity_poly.pdbx_seq_one_letter_code
_entity_poly.pdbx_strand_id
1 'polypeptide(L)'
;MFTYNDTIAAKQEKCRTFIFRQLEVAGKELPEEEVNDMLHQGKWEVFNESLLTEISITKAQLSEIEQRHKELVNLENQIKDLRDLFIQISLLVEEQGESVNSIEMIVNGTKEYVNTTKEKFGLAVKYKKRNPCKILCCWCCPCCG
;
A
#
# COMPACT_ATOMS: atom_id res chain seq x y z
N MET A 1 40.12 -63.82 23.05
CA MET A 1 39.64 -63.95 21.65
C MET A 1 38.12 -63.87 21.59
N PHE A 2 37.39 -64.67 22.39
CA PHE A 2 35.92 -64.55 22.53
C PHE A 2 35.45 -63.15 22.98
N THR A 3 36.01 -62.62 24.07
CA THR A 3 35.63 -61.29 24.60
C THR A 3 35.80 -60.14 23.60
N TYR A 4 36.84 -60.18 22.78
CA TYR A 4 37.07 -59.18 21.74
C TYR A 4 36.01 -59.28 20.63
N ASN A 5 35.68 -60.50 20.21
CA ASN A 5 34.65 -60.74 19.21
C ASN A 5 33.27 -60.28 19.71
N ASP A 6 32.94 -60.55 20.98
CA ASP A 6 31.70 -60.12 21.61
C ASP A 6 31.59 -58.59 21.67
N THR A 7 32.69 -57.89 21.99
CA THR A 7 32.70 -56.42 22.00
C THR A 7 32.51 -55.80 20.61
N ILE A 8 33.02 -56.46 19.57
CA ILE A 8 32.83 -56.01 18.18
C ILE A 8 31.38 -56.24 17.74
N ALA A 9 30.83 -57.42 18.01
CA ALA A 9 29.45 -57.75 17.68
C ALA A 9 28.47 -56.76 18.35
N ALA A 10 28.67 -56.48 19.64
CA ALA A 10 27.87 -55.50 20.37
C ALA A 10 28.00 -54.07 19.81
N LYS A 11 29.18 -53.70 19.29
CA LYS A 11 29.39 -52.39 18.65
C LYS A 11 28.69 -52.32 17.29
N GLN A 12 28.77 -53.37 16.49
CA GLN A 12 28.07 -53.47 15.20
C GLN A 12 26.56 -53.37 15.37
N GLU A 13 26.00 -54.08 16.34
CA GLU A 13 24.57 -54.05 16.64
C GLU A 13 24.11 -52.64 17.04
N LYS A 14 24.83 -51.96 17.94
CA LYS A 14 24.53 -50.58 18.32
C LYS A 14 24.57 -49.61 17.13
N CYS A 15 25.57 -49.72 16.27
CA CYS A 15 25.66 -48.90 15.06
C CYS A 15 24.50 -49.18 14.10
N ARG A 16 24.10 -50.45 13.94
CA ARG A 16 22.96 -50.84 13.10
C ARG A 16 21.65 -50.25 13.63
N THR A 17 21.35 -50.40 14.92
CA THR A 17 20.15 -49.83 15.54
C THR A 17 20.11 -48.30 15.41
N PHE A 18 21.25 -47.63 15.56
CA PHE A 18 21.35 -46.19 15.36
C PHE A 18 20.92 -45.79 13.94
N ILE A 19 21.44 -46.48 12.92
CA ILE A 19 21.15 -46.19 11.51
C ILE A 19 19.67 -46.43 11.18
N PHE A 20 19.08 -47.52 11.66
CA PHE A 20 17.63 -47.77 11.50
C PHE A 20 16.78 -46.64 12.06
N ARG A 21 17.12 -46.18 13.26
CA ARG A 21 16.38 -45.10 13.89
C ARG A 21 16.51 -43.78 13.15
N GLN A 22 17.67 -43.52 12.52
CA GLN A 22 17.82 -42.34 11.66
C GLN A 22 16.99 -42.44 10.38
N LEU A 23 16.84 -43.64 9.80
CA LEU A 23 15.97 -43.87 8.65
C LEU A 23 14.49 -43.65 8.99
N GLU A 24 14.04 -44.17 10.13
CA GLU A 24 12.67 -43.95 10.61
C GLU A 24 12.38 -42.46 10.85
N VAL A 25 13.31 -41.74 11.47
CA VAL A 25 13.16 -40.28 11.70
C VAL A 25 13.15 -39.51 10.38
N ALA A 26 13.90 -39.95 9.37
CA ALA A 26 13.88 -39.39 8.03
C ALA A 26 12.66 -39.83 7.20
N GLY A 27 11.75 -40.64 7.75
CA GLY A 27 10.53 -41.10 7.08
C GLY A 27 10.75 -42.13 5.96
N LYS A 28 11.92 -42.80 5.93
CA LYS A 28 12.20 -43.89 4.98
C LYS A 28 12.00 -45.24 5.66
N GLU A 29 10.88 -45.90 5.36
CA GLU A 29 10.66 -47.29 5.76
C GLU A 29 11.42 -48.22 4.80
N LEU A 30 12.56 -48.75 5.25
CA LEU A 30 13.32 -49.77 4.53
C LEU A 30 13.26 -51.10 5.27
N PRO A 31 13.07 -52.24 4.56
CA PRO A 31 13.08 -53.56 5.17
C PRO A 31 14.46 -53.87 5.76
N GLU A 32 14.48 -54.69 6.81
CA GLU A 32 15.69 -54.87 7.60
C GLU A 32 16.86 -55.47 6.79
N GLU A 33 16.52 -56.31 5.81
CA GLU A 33 17.44 -56.91 4.83
C GLU A 33 18.14 -55.87 3.96
N GLU A 34 17.41 -54.89 3.45
CA GLU A 34 17.94 -53.89 2.52
C GLU A 34 18.96 -52.97 3.22
N VAL A 35 18.69 -52.59 4.47
CA VAL A 35 19.66 -51.82 5.29
C VAL A 35 20.90 -52.66 5.61
N ASN A 36 20.73 -53.97 5.85
CA ASN A 36 21.85 -54.86 6.10
C ASN A 36 22.73 -55.01 4.85
N ASP A 37 22.11 -55.14 3.68
CA ASP A 37 22.78 -55.17 2.39
C ASP A 37 23.52 -53.86 2.10
N MET A 38 22.92 -52.71 2.41
CA MET A 38 23.59 -51.40 2.31
C MET A 38 24.81 -51.32 3.24
N LEU A 39 24.71 -51.87 4.46
CA LEU A 39 25.80 -51.94 5.43
C LEU A 39 26.95 -52.83 4.94
N HIS A 40 26.62 -53.96 4.33
CA HIS A 40 27.59 -54.93 3.78
C HIS A 40 28.25 -54.43 2.49
N GLN A 41 27.49 -53.79 1.60
CA GLN A 41 27.97 -53.28 0.31
C GLN A 41 28.63 -51.90 0.43
N GLY A 42 28.46 -51.20 1.56
CA GLY A 42 28.98 -49.86 1.79
C GLY A 42 28.32 -48.78 0.92
N LYS A 43 27.14 -49.06 0.35
CA LYS A 43 26.42 -48.15 -0.56
C LYS A 43 25.46 -47.26 0.23
N TRP A 44 25.98 -46.11 0.66
CA TRP A 44 25.26 -45.12 1.48
C TRP A 44 24.60 -43.99 0.66
N GLU A 45 24.68 -44.04 -0.68
CA GLU A 45 24.26 -42.92 -1.54
C GLU A 45 22.76 -42.57 -1.42
N VAL A 46 21.92 -43.54 -1.09
CA VAL A 46 20.46 -43.37 -0.86
C VAL A 46 20.16 -42.37 0.28
N PHE A 47 21.06 -42.24 1.26
CA PHE A 47 20.95 -41.22 2.32
C PHE A 47 21.38 -39.85 1.83
N ASN A 48 22.44 -39.80 1.03
CA ASN A 48 23.03 -38.55 0.58
C ASN A 48 22.15 -37.84 -0.45
N GLU A 49 21.53 -38.59 -1.37
CA GLU A 49 20.61 -38.03 -2.36
C GLU A 49 19.38 -37.40 -1.69
N SER A 50 18.78 -38.11 -0.73
CA SER A 50 17.61 -37.61 0.03
C SER A 50 17.91 -36.29 0.74
N LEU A 51 19.05 -36.24 1.45
CA LEU A 51 19.46 -35.06 2.18
C LEU A 51 19.74 -33.89 1.24
N LEU A 52 20.41 -34.15 0.11
CA LEU A 52 20.69 -33.12 -0.88
C LEU A 52 19.41 -32.57 -1.53
N THR A 53 18.41 -33.43 -1.77
CA THR A 53 17.10 -33.00 -2.27
C THR A 53 16.34 -32.18 -1.24
N GLU A 54 16.38 -32.54 0.04
CA GLU A 54 15.71 -31.78 1.09
C GLU A 54 16.34 -30.40 1.29
N ILE A 55 17.68 -30.33 1.24
CA ILE A 55 18.43 -29.07 1.27
C ILE A 55 18.07 -28.18 0.06
N SER A 56 17.94 -28.76 -1.14
CA SER A 56 17.61 -27.98 -2.34
C SER A 56 16.18 -27.43 -2.29
N ILE A 57 15.21 -28.24 -1.85
CA ILE A 57 13.82 -27.82 -1.63
C ILE A 57 13.76 -26.70 -0.59
N THR A 58 14.45 -26.87 0.55
CA THR A 58 14.46 -25.89 1.64
C THR A 58 15.05 -24.55 1.16
N LYS A 59 16.13 -24.58 0.37
CA LYS A 59 16.71 -23.38 -0.24
C LYS A 59 15.75 -22.69 -1.21
N ALA A 60 15.03 -23.46 -2.04
CA ALA A 60 14.05 -22.91 -2.96
C ALA A 60 12.90 -22.22 -2.22
N GLN A 61 12.36 -22.86 -1.18
CA GLN A 61 11.32 -22.29 -0.33
C GLN A 61 11.80 -21.01 0.39
N LEU A 62 13.02 -21.00 0.90
CA LEU A 62 13.60 -19.81 1.53
C LEU A 62 13.75 -18.66 0.52
N SER A 63 14.23 -18.94 -0.69
CA SER A 63 14.33 -17.95 -1.77
C SER A 63 12.97 -17.36 -2.15
N GLU A 64 11.92 -18.18 -2.16
CA GLU A 64 10.55 -17.72 -2.41
C GLU A 64 10.06 -16.81 -1.28
N ILE A 65 10.29 -17.18 -0.01
CA ILE A 65 9.96 -16.35 1.16
C ILE A 65 10.68 -15.00 1.09
N GLU A 66 11.98 -14.99 0.75
CA GLU A 66 12.75 -13.76 0.58
C GLU A 66 12.20 -12.87 -0.55
N GLN A 67 11.80 -13.46 -1.68
CA GLN A 67 11.18 -12.72 -2.77
C GLN A 67 9.84 -12.10 -2.33
N ARG A 68 8.97 -12.90 -1.69
CA ARG A 68 7.68 -12.43 -1.17
C ARG A 68 7.86 -11.32 -0.14
N HIS A 69 8.88 -11.40 0.70
CA HIS A 69 9.22 -10.32 1.63
C HIS A 69 9.60 -9.03 0.88
N LYS A 70 10.44 -9.11 -0.15
CA LYS A 70 10.80 -7.92 -0.94
C LYS A 70 9.58 -7.27 -1.59
N GLU A 71 8.68 -8.08 -2.12
CA GLU A 71 7.42 -7.61 -2.70
C GLU A 71 6.53 -6.91 -1.66
N LEU A 72 6.42 -7.47 -0.44
CA LEU A 72 5.66 -6.85 0.66
C LEU A 72 6.25 -5.49 1.07
N VAL A 73 7.57 -5.40 1.22
CA VAL A 73 8.25 -4.14 1.56
C VAL A 73 8.02 -3.08 0.48
N ASN A 74 8.05 -3.49 -0.80
CA ASN A 74 7.76 -2.58 -1.90
C ASN A 74 6.31 -2.06 -1.85
N LEU A 75 5.34 -2.94 -1.58
CA LEU A 75 3.94 -2.53 -1.41
C LEU A 75 3.75 -1.59 -0.22
N GLU A 76 4.41 -1.85 0.91
CA GLU A 76 4.36 -0.96 2.07
C GLU A 76 4.90 0.44 1.76
N ASN A 77 5.99 0.53 0.98
CA ASN A 77 6.54 1.81 0.55
C ASN A 77 5.57 2.55 -0.38
N GLN A 78 4.95 1.85 -1.34
CA GLN A 78 3.93 2.47 -2.21
C GLN A 78 2.73 3.00 -1.41
N ILE A 79 2.29 2.30 -0.36
CA ILE A 79 1.21 2.75 0.52
C ILE A 79 1.63 4.01 1.29
N LYS A 80 2.89 4.09 1.75
CA LYS A 80 3.42 5.30 2.41
C LYS A 80 3.44 6.48 1.44
N ASP A 81 3.93 6.30 0.22
CA ASP A 81 3.96 7.36 -0.79
C ASP A 81 2.54 7.87 -1.09
N LEU A 82 1.58 6.95 -1.23
CA LEU A 82 0.18 7.29 -1.43
C LEU A 82 -0.39 8.07 -0.24
N ARG A 83 -0.11 7.65 1.00
CA ARG A 83 -0.50 8.39 2.21
C ARG A 83 0.06 9.81 2.20
N ASP A 84 1.32 9.98 1.82
CA ASP A 84 1.96 11.30 1.78
C ASP A 84 1.33 12.20 0.72
N LEU A 85 0.93 11.64 -0.43
CA LEU A 85 0.15 12.36 -1.44
C LEU A 85 -1.22 12.79 -0.90
N PHE A 86 -1.92 11.92 -0.17
CA PHE A 86 -3.20 12.28 0.45
C PHE A 86 -3.04 13.44 1.45
N ILE A 87 -1.98 13.42 2.26
CA ILE A 87 -1.69 14.51 3.21
C ILE A 87 -1.42 15.83 2.46
N GLN A 88 -0.61 15.79 1.39
CA GLN A 88 -0.33 16.97 0.57
C GLN A 88 -1.61 17.54 -0.07
N ILE A 89 -2.50 16.67 -0.58
CA ILE A 89 -3.79 17.09 -1.13
C ILE A 89 -4.65 17.73 -0.04
N SER A 90 -4.71 17.14 1.16
CA SER A 90 -5.46 17.73 2.27
C SER A 90 -4.96 19.13 2.64
N LEU A 91 -3.64 19.33 2.70
CA LEU A 91 -3.04 20.65 2.96
C LEU A 91 -3.39 21.66 1.86
N LEU A 92 -3.30 21.27 0.58
CA LEU A 92 -3.64 22.16 -0.54
C LEU A 92 -5.13 22.55 -0.54
N VAL A 93 -6.03 21.63 -0.19
CA VAL A 93 -7.47 21.91 -0.08
C VAL A 93 -7.75 22.87 1.07
N GLU A 94 -7.07 22.71 2.20
CA GLU A 94 -7.18 23.63 3.34
C GLU A 94 -6.72 25.05 2.97
N GLU A 95 -5.57 25.18 2.31
CA GLU A 95 -5.03 26.47 1.84
C GLU A 95 -5.95 27.13 0.78
N GLN A 96 -6.48 26.35 -0.17
CA GLN A 96 -7.38 26.88 -1.20
C GLN A 96 -8.78 27.25 -0.66
N GLY A 97 -9.17 26.73 0.51
CA GLY A 97 -10.45 27.07 1.16
C GLY A 97 -10.60 28.57 1.42
N GLU A 98 -9.52 29.27 1.77
CA GLU A 98 -9.56 30.72 2.04
C GLU A 98 -9.74 31.56 0.76
N SER A 99 -9.16 31.13 -0.36
CA SER A 99 -9.28 31.83 -1.65
C SER A 99 -10.67 31.67 -2.28
N VAL A 100 -11.30 30.51 -2.17
CA VAL A 100 -12.69 30.30 -2.63
C VAL A 100 -13.65 31.21 -1.87
N ASN A 101 -13.49 31.31 -0.55
CA ASN A 101 -14.27 32.22 0.29
C ASN A 101 -14.08 33.69 -0.13
N SER A 102 -12.87 34.06 -0.55
CA SER A 102 -12.57 35.41 -1.03
C SER A 102 -13.23 35.73 -2.39
N ILE A 103 -13.30 34.77 -3.32
CA ILE A 103 -14.01 34.94 -4.60
C ILE A 103 -15.52 35.11 -4.35
N GLU A 104 -16.10 34.26 -3.50
CA GLU A 104 -17.52 34.36 -3.13
C GLU A 104 -17.82 35.73 -2.50
N MET A 105 -16.96 36.20 -1.61
CA MET A 105 -17.07 37.51 -0.98
C MET A 105 -17.01 38.67 -1.99
N ILE A 106 -16.07 38.64 -2.94
CA ILE A 106 -15.92 39.67 -3.97
C ILE A 106 -17.13 39.68 -4.92
N VAL A 107 -17.61 38.50 -5.33
CA VAL A 107 -18.80 38.38 -6.20
C VAL A 107 -20.05 38.86 -5.50
N ASN A 108 -20.27 38.48 -4.23
CA ASN A 108 -21.40 38.96 -3.43
C ASN A 108 -21.33 40.48 -3.20
N GLY A 109 -20.15 41.02 -2.86
CA GLY A 109 -19.97 42.47 -2.71
C GLY A 109 -20.22 43.24 -4.01
N THR A 110 -19.79 42.70 -5.15
CA THR A 110 -20.05 43.30 -6.48
C THR A 110 -21.55 43.28 -6.80
N LYS A 111 -22.23 42.17 -6.51
CA LYS A 111 -23.69 42.03 -6.69
C LYS A 111 -24.45 43.05 -5.85
N GLU A 112 -24.07 43.22 -4.58
CA GLU A 112 -24.67 44.22 -3.69
C GLU A 112 -24.45 45.64 -4.21
N TYR A 113 -23.21 45.97 -4.59
CA TYR A 113 -22.87 47.28 -5.16
C TYR A 113 -23.69 47.62 -6.40
N VAL A 114 -23.87 46.67 -7.33
CA VAL A 114 -24.68 46.85 -8.53
C VAL A 114 -26.16 47.07 -8.18
N ASN A 115 -26.70 46.32 -7.21
CA ASN A 115 -28.07 46.49 -6.76
C ASN A 115 -28.31 47.88 -6.15
N THR A 116 -27.46 48.31 -5.22
CA THR A 116 -27.54 49.66 -4.63
C THR A 116 -27.40 50.74 -5.70
N THR A 117 -26.52 50.54 -6.67
CA THR A 117 -26.33 51.47 -7.79
C THR A 117 -27.59 51.57 -8.64
N LYS A 118 -28.23 50.44 -8.95
CA LYS A 118 -29.50 50.39 -9.68
C LYS A 118 -30.61 51.13 -8.95
N GLU A 119 -30.72 50.98 -7.63
CA GLU A 119 -31.68 51.72 -6.81
C GLU A 119 -31.44 53.23 -6.87
N LYS A 120 -30.18 53.66 -6.69
CA LYS A 120 -29.78 55.07 -6.81
C LYS A 120 -30.10 55.65 -8.18
N PHE A 121 -29.83 54.91 -9.26
CA PHE A 121 -30.21 55.31 -10.62
C PHE A 121 -31.73 55.41 -10.77
N GLY A 122 -32.49 54.46 -10.22
CA GLY A 122 -33.95 54.50 -10.22
C GLY A 122 -34.50 55.75 -9.53
N LEU A 123 -33.95 56.12 -8.37
CA LEU A 123 -34.29 57.36 -7.67
C LEU A 123 -33.90 58.58 -8.49
N ALA A 124 -32.69 58.64 -9.05
CA ALA A 124 -32.24 59.75 -9.89
C ALA A 124 -33.16 59.97 -11.11
N VAL A 125 -33.62 58.89 -11.76
CA VAL A 125 -34.61 58.97 -12.85
C VAL A 125 -35.94 59.53 -12.35
N LYS A 126 -36.44 59.08 -11.19
CA LYS A 126 -37.66 59.61 -10.58
C LYS A 126 -37.54 61.10 -10.25
N TYR A 127 -36.43 61.54 -9.66
CA TYR A 127 -36.16 62.96 -9.38
C TYR A 127 -36.08 63.78 -10.67
N LYS A 128 -35.41 63.29 -11.72
CA LYS A 128 -35.37 63.96 -13.03
C LYS A 128 -36.76 64.11 -13.66
N LYS A 129 -37.61 63.08 -13.56
CA LYS A 129 -39.01 63.12 -14.05
C LYS A 129 -39.89 64.08 -13.24
N ARG A 130 -39.70 64.15 -11.92
CA ARG A 130 -40.46 65.00 -11.01
C ARG A 130 -39.84 66.40 -10.85
N ASN A 131 -38.83 66.75 -11.66
CA ASN A 131 -38.15 68.03 -11.56
C ASN A 131 -39.14 69.17 -11.88
N PRO A 132 -39.49 70.02 -10.89
CA PRO A 132 -40.46 71.09 -11.07
C PRO A 132 -39.98 72.12 -12.10
N CYS A 133 -38.67 72.28 -12.34
CA CYS A 133 -38.18 73.15 -13.41
C CYS A 133 -38.63 72.68 -14.81
N LYS A 134 -38.85 71.38 -15.06
CA LYS A 134 -39.40 70.92 -16.35
C LYS A 134 -40.89 71.26 -16.52
N ILE A 135 -41.65 71.25 -15.43
CA ILE A 135 -43.09 71.53 -15.46
C ILE A 135 -43.34 73.05 -15.43
N LEU A 136 -42.53 73.79 -14.66
CA LEU A 136 -42.66 75.23 -14.44
C LEU A 136 -42.01 76.06 -15.57
N CYS A 137 -40.92 75.58 -16.19
CA CYS A 137 -40.25 76.30 -17.28
C CYS A 137 -40.91 76.09 -18.66
N CYS A 138 -41.88 75.16 -18.78
CA CYS A 138 -42.61 74.93 -20.03
C CYS A 138 -43.57 76.08 -20.40
N TRP A 139 -43.85 77.01 -19.47
CA TRP A 139 -44.64 78.22 -19.77
C TRP A 139 -43.79 79.46 -20.06
N CYS A 140 -42.47 79.40 -19.87
CA CYS A 140 -41.58 80.55 -20.05
C CYS A 140 -40.42 80.34 -21.03
N CYS A 141 -40.27 79.16 -21.64
CA CYS A 141 -39.16 78.90 -22.58
C CYS A 141 -39.61 78.00 -23.75
N PRO A 142 -39.65 78.51 -25.01
CA PRO A 142 -40.06 77.73 -26.19
C PRO A 142 -39.06 76.65 -26.65
N CYS A 143 -38.05 76.30 -25.84
CA CYS A 143 -36.91 75.50 -26.28
C CYS A 143 -36.80 74.17 -25.51
N CYS A 144 -37.86 73.37 -25.49
CA CYS A 144 -37.82 71.97 -25.07
C CYS A 144 -38.71 71.13 -26.00
N GLY A 145 -38.26 70.99 -27.26
CA GLY A 145 -38.62 69.91 -28.18
C GLY A 145 -37.39 69.03 -28.40
#